data_AF-A0A6H9GXH8-F1
#
_entry.id   AF-A0A6H9GXH8-F1
#
_cell.length_a   1.000
_cell.length_b   1.000
_cell.length_c   1.000
_cell.angle_alpha   90.00
_cell.angle_beta   90.00
_cell.angle_gamma   90.00
#
_symmetry.space_group_name_H-M   'P 1'
#
loop_
_entity.id
_entity.type
_entity.pdbx_description
1 polymer ?
#
loop_
_entity_poly.entity_id
_entity_poly.type
_entity_poly.pdbx_seq_one_letter_code
_entity_poly.pdbx_strand_id
1 'polypeptide(L)'
;MHGGLASGAKAAGDVAVDEAAAPNSVVDLGPVLHLAEGVLPLVIADRPVLFVEATQRLNALNGSAGMLVALLADGIGLAELRRELHAALGLSPAEVDALVADWSTQRIVAAAFAPCAEGVGGLSLHAGGREIAIRFPLGAWGAELAAPYAHLPATFSAMAPADGRSMTSVTVEAMGEGPDDLAGIFDTRAGTLTARAAAAPILRGAIVDLVLDQPEYVALHAACLVDPDAPEAGAILLIGAPGAGKSTLAAMAGVAGGGLRLAGDDIVLFDPRTGLVMGVPLPLTVKSGSWDRLDGVLPNLAAQPPILRADGQWLRYAPLPPRASSAAGPGWHRVAVIVDLRRQEDVAAEAIPQSPIECLGRLLEEGFVQGGRCTSAQMRGLARMVDNAEACALRYAEAEQALPWIEALLG
;
A
#
# COMPACT_ATOMS: atom_id res chain seq x y z
N MET A 1 -77.70 -54.24 16.66
CA MET A 1 -78.68 -54.12 15.55
C MET A 1 -78.31 -52.86 14.77
N HIS A 2 -77.64 -53.04 13.62
CA HIS A 2 -78.13 -52.68 12.27
C HIS A 2 -78.36 -51.17 12.12
N GLY A 3 -77.49 -50.43 11.43
CA GLY A 3 -77.40 -50.32 9.95
C GLY A 3 -78.00 -48.95 9.57
N GLY A 4 -77.59 -48.14 8.60
CA GLY A 4 -76.63 -48.17 7.49
C GLY A 4 -77.07 -47.05 6.50
N LEU A 5 -76.14 -46.52 5.70
CA LEU A 5 -76.34 -45.78 4.42
C LEU A 5 -76.98 -44.37 4.51
N ALA A 6 -76.71 -43.37 3.66
CA ALA A 6 -75.70 -43.05 2.66
C ALA A 6 -76.00 -41.61 2.15
N SER A 7 -75.00 -41.00 1.49
CA SER A 7 -75.11 -40.05 0.36
C SER A 7 -75.30 -38.54 0.62
N GLY A 8 -74.46 -37.74 -0.07
CA GLY A 8 -74.77 -36.35 -0.44
C GLY A 8 -73.55 -35.45 -0.64
N ALA A 9 -72.98 -35.42 -1.84
CA ALA A 9 -71.77 -34.71 -2.23
C ALA A 9 -71.83 -33.17 -2.13
N LYS A 10 -70.66 -32.53 -1.89
CA LYS A 10 -70.38 -31.14 -2.28
C LYS A 10 -68.97 -31.01 -2.85
N ALA A 11 -68.89 -30.16 -3.87
CA ALA A 11 -67.83 -30.00 -4.84
C ALA A 11 -66.50 -29.46 -4.29
N ALA A 12 -65.43 -29.83 -4.97
CA ALA A 12 -64.10 -29.27 -4.85
C ALA A 12 -64.10 -27.77 -5.18
N GLY A 13 -63.50 -26.99 -4.29
CA GLY A 13 -63.02 -25.65 -4.56
C GLY A 13 -61.56 -25.61 -4.11
N ASP A 14 -60.67 -25.33 -5.07
CA ASP A 14 -59.26 -25.09 -4.86
C ASP A 14 -59.03 -24.05 -3.76
N VAL A 15 -58.18 -24.40 -2.78
CA VAL A 15 -57.58 -23.43 -1.86
C VAL A 15 -56.16 -23.19 -2.36
N ALA A 16 -55.97 -22.00 -2.91
CA ALA A 16 -54.67 -21.45 -3.23
C ALA A 16 -53.78 -21.44 -1.98
N VAL A 17 -52.59 -22.00 -2.14
CA VAL A 17 -51.49 -21.92 -1.19
C VAL A 17 -50.95 -20.50 -1.29
N ASP A 18 -51.21 -19.70 -0.26
CA ASP A 18 -50.71 -18.33 -0.17
C ASP A 18 -49.21 -18.31 0.12
N GLU A 19 -48.57 -17.28 -0.41
CA GLU A 19 -47.23 -17.25 -0.93
C GLU A 19 -46.11 -17.37 0.10
N ALA A 20 -45.05 -18.03 -0.39
CA ALA A 20 -43.69 -18.01 0.10
C ALA A 20 -43.27 -16.66 0.71
N ALA A 21 -42.88 -16.69 1.98
CA ALA A 21 -42.02 -15.68 2.55
C ALA A 21 -40.73 -15.59 1.71
N ALA A 22 -40.56 -14.49 1.00
CA ALA A 22 -39.33 -14.18 0.29
C ALA A 22 -38.22 -13.90 1.31
N PRO A 23 -37.10 -14.63 1.31
CA PRO A 23 -35.89 -14.19 1.97
C PRO A 23 -35.07 -13.45 0.92
N ASN A 24 -35.10 -12.12 0.91
CA ASN A 24 -34.05 -11.27 0.32
C ASN A 24 -34.37 -9.80 0.58
N SER A 25 -34.30 -9.39 1.84
CA SER A 25 -33.78 -8.04 2.12
C SER A 25 -32.27 -8.20 2.16
N VAL A 26 -31.58 -7.72 1.11
CA VAL A 26 -30.14 -7.48 1.20
C VAL A 26 -29.97 -6.49 2.35
N VAL A 27 -29.52 -6.99 3.50
CA VAL A 27 -29.08 -6.13 4.59
C VAL A 27 -27.98 -5.29 4.00
N ASP A 28 -28.09 -3.96 4.12
CA ASP A 28 -27.06 -3.01 3.72
C ASP A 28 -25.83 -3.27 4.60
N LEU A 29 -25.01 -4.26 4.21
CA LEU A 29 -23.80 -4.68 4.90
C LEU A 29 -22.72 -3.64 4.57
N GLY A 30 -22.89 -2.41 5.03
CA GLY A 30 -21.85 -1.38 4.98
C GLY A 30 -20.79 -1.60 6.08
N PRO A 31 -19.65 -0.90 6.03
CA PRO A 31 -18.64 -0.97 7.07
C PRO A 31 -19.19 -0.47 8.41
N VAL A 32 -18.79 -1.13 9.49
CA VAL A 32 -19.02 -0.66 10.87
C VAL A 32 -17.82 0.18 11.30
N LEU A 33 -18.07 1.40 11.75
CA LEU A 33 -17.07 2.37 12.13
C LEU A 33 -16.90 2.39 13.64
N HIS A 34 -15.64 2.43 14.07
CA HIS A 34 -15.24 2.47 15.46
C HIS A 34 -14.13 3.50 15.67
N LEU A 35 -13.89 3.88 16.92
CA LEU A 35 -12.63 4.53 17.29
C LEU A 35 -11.47 3.57 17.00
N ALA A 36 -10.42 4.09 16.37
CA ALA A 36 -9.23 3.30 16.08
C ALA A 36 -8.49 2.90 17.38
N GLU A 37 -7.69 1.83 17.31
CA GLU A 37 -6.85 1.41 18.42
C GLU A 37 -5.90 2.54 18.86
N GLY A 38 -5.72 2.74 20.17
CA GLY A 38 -4.92 3.83 20.73
C GLY A 38 -5.61 5.20 20.72
N VAL A 39 -6.88 5.27 20.30
CA VAL A 39 -7.71 6.48 20.42
C VAL A 39 -8.55 6.39 21.70
N LEU A 40 -8.31 7.32 22.62
CA LEU A 40 -8.91 7.31 23.94
C LEU A 40 -9.74 8.57 24.18
N PRO A 41 -11.09 8.45 24.26
CA PRO A 41 -11.93 9.55 24.71
C PRO A 41 -11.74 9.77 26.21
N LEU A 42 -11.56 11.03 26.61
CA LEU A 42 -11.32 11.48 27.97
C LEU A 42 -12.23 12.66 28.30
N VAL A 43 -12.45 12.88 29.60
CA VAL A 43 -13.10 14.10 30.12
C VAL A 43 -12.16 14.78 31.10
N ILE A 44 -11.82 16.04 30.82
CA ILE A 44 -10.94 16.85 31.67
C ILE A 44 -11.70 18.13 32.04
N ALA A 45 -11.97 18.34 33.33
CA ALA A 45 -12.74 19.47 33.83
C ALA A 45 -14.07 19.67 33.06
N ASP A 46 -14.84 18.58 32.93
CA ASP A 46 -16.12 18.50 32.20
C ASP A 46 -16.05 18.86 30.71
N ARG A 47 -14.85 18.87 30.12
CA ARG A 47 -14.66 19.05 28.67
C ARG A 47 -14.25 17.73 28.02
N PRO A 48 -14.93 17.33 26.92
CA PRO A 48 -14.57 16.14 26.18
C PRO A 48 -13.29 16.39 25.38
N VAL A 49 -12.36 15.44 25.47
CA VAL A 49 -11.04 15.50 24.86
C VAL A 49 -10.70 14.14 24.27
N LEU A 50 -10.00 14.11 23.14
CA LEU A 50 -9.59 12.89 22.46
C LEU A 50 -8.07 12.77 22.47
N PHE A 51 -7.55 11.74 23.12
CA PHE A 51 -6.14 11.37 23.01
C PHE A 51 -5.95 10.42 21.83
N VAL A 52 -4.92 10.66 21.02
CA VAL A 52 -4.55 9.83 19.87
C VAL A 52 -3.11 9.37 20.06
N GLU A 53 -2.93 8.10 20.42
CA GLU A 53 -1.62 7.51 20.71
C GLU A 53 -0.67 7.60 19.51
N ALA A 54 -1.17 7.34 18.29
CA ALA A 54 -0.35 7.35 17.08
C ALA A 54 0.36 8.69 16.82
N THR A 55 -0.24 9.80 17.26
CA THR A 55 0.34 11.15 17.09
C THR A 55 0.84 11.74 18.41
N GLN A 56 0.59 11.07 19.55
CA GLN A 56 0.79 11.58 20.90
C GLN A 56 0.13 12.95 21.11
N ARG A 57 -1.04 13.17 20.51
CA ARG A 57 -1.78 14.44 20.59
C ARG A 57 -3.03 14.31 21.44
N LEU A 58 -3.38 15.42 22.07
CA LEU A 58 -4.61 15.59 22.84
C LEU A 58 -5.45 16.68 22.18
N ASN A 59 -6.64 16.32 21.70
CA ASN A 59 -7.51 17.20 20.91
C ASN A 59 -8.77 17.56 21.70
N ALA A 60 -9.05 18.85 21.90
CA ALA A 60 -10.31 19.27 22.49
C ALA A 60 -11.45 19.04 21.49
N LEU A 61 -12.56 18.45 21.95
CA LEU A 61 -13.71 18.15 21.11
C LEU A 61 -14.74 19.28 21.18
N ASN A 62 -15.25 19.68 20.02
CA ASN A 62 -16.46 20.52 19.93
C ASN A 62 -17.71 19.62 20.00
N GLY A 63 -18.91 20.21 19.98
CA GLY A 63 -20.16 19.45 20.11
C GLY A 63 -20.34 18.37 19.04
N SER A 64 -20.01 18.68 17.78
CA SER A 64 -20.12 17.74 16.65
C SER A 64 -19.11 16.59 16.76
N ALA A 65 -17.85 16.91 17.09
CA ALA A 65 -16.79 15.92 17.27
C ALA A 65 -17.03 15.03 18.49
N GLY A 66 -17.60 15.59 19.58
CA GLY A 66 -18.01 14.83 20.75
C GLY A 66 -19.12 13.81 20.46
N MET A 67 -20.12 14.20 19.66
CA MET A 67 -21.17 13.28 19.23
C MET A 67 -20.63 12.18 18.32
N LEU A 68 -19.76 12.51 17.36
CA LEU A 68 -19.12 11.51 16.50
C LEU A 68 -18.33 10.49 17.33
N VAL A 69 -17.52 10.95 18.30
CA VAL A 69 -16.79 10.08 19.22
C VAL A 69 -17.72 9.16 20.01
N ALA A 70 -18.87 9.67 20.48
CA ALA A 70 -19.84 8.86 21.19
C ALA A 70 -20.44 7.76 20.32
N LEU A 71 -20.86 8.08 19.09
CA LEU A 71 -21.41 7.10 18.14
C LEU A 71 -20.38 6.03 17.75
N LEU A 72 -19.12 6.43 17.59
CA LEU A 72 -18.03 5.51 17.24
C LEU A 72 -17.59 4.61 18.40
N ALA A 73 -17.78 5.03 19.66
CA ALA A 73 -17.40 4.25 20.83
C ALA A 73 -18.23 2.95 20.93
N ASP A 74 -19.51 3.01 20.55
CA ASP A 74 -20.41 1.85 20.54
C ASP A 74 -20.34 1.04 19.22
N GLY A 75 -19.72 1.63 18.19
CA GLY A 75 -19.70 1.08 16.84
C GLY A 75 -20.96 1.41 16.07
N ILE A 76 -20.81 1.95 14.86
CA ILE A 76 -21.93 2.43 14.06
C ILE A 76 -21.73 2.15 12.57
N GLY A 77 -22.76 1.63 11.89
CA GLY A 77 -22.71 1.45 10.43
C GLY A 77 -22.64 2.79 9.71
N LEU A 78 -21.90 2.87 8.61
CA LEU A 78 -21.73 4.13 7.85
C LEU A 78 -23.07 4.77 7.42
N ALA A 79 -24.02 3.97 6.94
CA ALA A 79 -25.35 4.46 6.58
C ALA A 79 -26.10 5.03 7.79
N GLU A 80 -25.96 4.39 8.95
CA GLU A 80 -26.60 4.86 10.19
C GLU A 80 -25.95 6.14 10.71
N LEU A 81 -24.62 6.22 10.68
CA LEU A 81 -23.89 7.42 11.06
C LEU A 81 -24.35 8.64 10.24
N ARG A 82 -24.53 8.47 8.92
CA ARG A 82 -25.06 9.52 8.04
C ARG A 82 -26.45 9.97 8.49
N ARG A 83 -27.35 9.06 8.87
CA ARG A 83 -28.71 9.41 9.34
C ARG A 83 -28.67 10.15 10.67
N GLU A 84 -27.90 9.67 11.64
CA GLU A 84 -27.80 10.28 12.97
C GLU A 84 -27.20 11.69 12.91
N LEU A 85 -26.11 11.88 12.16
CA LEU A 85 -25.49 13.20 12.00
C LEU A 85 -26.37 14.17 11.19
N HIS A 86 -27.13 13.67 10.22
CA HIS A 86 -28.13 14.48 9.52
C HIS A 86 -29.22 14.95 10.48
N ALA A 87 -29.78 14.05 11.29
CA ALA A 87 -30.86 14.37 12.22
C ALA A 87 -30.41 15.35 13.32
N ALA A 88 -29.20 15.18 13.86
CA ALA A 88 -28.71 15.98 14.98
C ALA A 88 -28.05 17.30 14.58
N LEU A 89 -27.36 17.35 13.44
CA LEU A 89 -26.55 18.49 13.01
C LEU A 89 -26.94 19.07 11.64
N GLY A 90 -27.85 18.44 10.91
CA GLY A 90 -28.24 18.86 9.56
C GLY A 90 -27.16 18.62 8.50
N LEU A 91 -26.14 17.81 8.79
CA LEU A 91 -25.07 17.51 7.83
C LEU A 91 -25.62 16.70 6.65
N SER A 92 -25.12 17.02 5.46
CA SER A 92 -25.34 16.22 4.26
C SER A 92 -24.48 14.94 4.27
N PRO A 93 -24.86 13.89 3.52
CA PRO A 93 -24.04 12.69 3.41
C PRO A 93 -22.60 12.97 2.97
N ALA A 94 -22.39 13.91 2.05
CA ALA A 94 -21.05 14.29 1.58
C ALA A 94 -20.19 14.96 2.67
N GLU A 95 -20.79 15.78 3.52
CA GLU A 95 -20.07 16.38 4.67
C GLU A 95 -19.68 15.33 5.71
N VAL A 96 -20.57 14.35 5.96
CA VAL A 96 -20.27 13.21 6.83
C VAL A 96 -19.13 12.37 6.25
N ASP A 97 -19.18 12.08 4.95
CA ASP A 97 -18.14 11.28 4.27
C ASP A 97 -16.79 11.97 4.28
N ALA A 98 -16.75 13.28 4.04
CA ALA A 98 -15.51 14.05 4.14
C ALA A 98 -14.93 14.02 5.56
N LEU A 99 -15.78 14.13 6.59
CA LEU A 99 -15.38 14.04 7.99
C LEU A 99 -14.83 12.65 8.34
N VAL A 100 -15.52 11.60 7.92
CA VAL A 100 -15.11 10.20 8.13
C VAL A 100 -13.79 9.91 7.41
N ALA A 101 -13.64 10.34 6.16
CA ALA A 101 -12.41 10.17 5.40
C ALA A 101 -11.22 10.88 6.08
N ASP A 102 -11.40 12.14 6.50
CA ASP A 102 -10.36 12.88 7.22
C ASP A 102 -9.97 12.15 8.52
N TRP A 103 -10.93 11.77 9.36
CA TRP A 103 -10.66 11.09 10.62
C TRP A 103 -10.07 9.69 10.43
N SER A 104 -10.46 8.96 9.38
CA SER A 104 -9.88 7.66 9.05
C SER A 104 -8.43 7.80 8.60
N THR A 105 -8.09 8.77 7.74
CA THR A 105 -6.70 9.00 7.31
C THR A 105 -5.78 9.46 8.45
N GLN A 106 -6.33 10.12 9.47
CA GLN A 106 -5.64 10.47 10.70
C GLN A 106 -5.56 9.31 11.72
N ARG A 107 -6.07 8.12 11.38
CA ARG A 107 -6.19 6.95 12.25
C ARG A 107 -6.95 7.24 13.54
N ILE A 108 -7.99 8.08 13.46
CA ILE A 108 -8.95 8.31 14.55
C ILE A 108 -10.13 7.34 14.41
N VAL A 109 -10.58 7.10 13.18
CA VAL A 109 -11.67 6.17 12.85
C VAL A 109 -11.11 4.94 12.14
N ALA A 110 -11.49 3.76 12.61
CA ALA A 110 -11.26 2.50 11.92
C ALA A 110 -12.58 1.92 11.41
N ALA A 111 -12.53 1.28 10.24
CA ALA A 111 -13.66 0.58 9.66
C ALA A 111 -13.46 -0.93 9.76
N ALA A 112 -14.44 -1.64 10.30
CA ALA A 112 -14.53 -3.08 10.24
C ALA A 112 -15.46 -3.48 9.08
N PHE A 113 -14.94 -4.31 8.19
CA PHE A 113 -15.69 -4.85 7.06
C PHE A 113 -15.23 -6.28 6.81
N ALA A 114 -16.18 -7.18 6.55
CA ALA A 114 -15.88 -8.53 6.10
C ALA A 114 -16.04 -8.55 4.57
N PRO A 115 -14.95 -8.33 3.80
CA PRO A 115 -15.03 -8.31 2.35
C PRO A 115 -15.48 -9.66 1.80
N CYS A 116 -16.23 -9.62 0.70
CA CYS A 116 -16.68 -10.84 0.05
C CYS A 116 -15.47 -11.57 -0.55
N ALA A 117 -15.12 -12.72 0.01
CA ALA A 117 -13.88 -13.44 -0.30
C ALA A 117 -13.91 -14.23 -1.62
N GLU A 118 -15.06 -14.32 -2.29
CA GLU A 118 -15.26 -15.29 -3.38
C GLU A 118 -15.10 -14.69 -4.78
N GLY A 119 -14.15 -15.24 -5.54
CA GLY A 119 -14.14 -15.17 -7.01
C GLY A 119 -13.43 -13.99 -7.67
N VAL A 120 -12.99 -12.95 -6.93
CA VAL A 120 -12.26 -11.82 -7.51
C VAL A 120 -10.75 -12.11 -7.51
N GLY A 121 -10.18 -12.32 -8.70
CA GLY A 121 -8.73 -12.42 -8.90
C GLY A 121 -8.02 -11.17 -8.38
N GLY A 122 -6.84 -11.35 -7.80
CA GLY A 122 -6.01 -10.26 -7.26
C GLY A 122 -4.59 -10.30 -7.82
N LEU A 123 -3.74 -9.45 -7.28
CA LEU A 123 -2.30 -9.43 -7.53
C LEU A 123 -1.55 -9.85 -6.28
N SER A 124 -0.37 -10.44 -6.44
CA SER A 124 0.43 -10.93 -5.32
C SER A 124 1.75 -10.17 -5.24
N LEU A 125 2.04 -9.57 -4.07
CA LEU A 125 3.31 -8.92 -3.78
C LEU A 125 4.08 -9.73 -2.74
N HIS A 126 5.27 -10.19 -3.11
CA HIS A 126 6.19 -10.83 -2.19
C HIS A 126 7.20 -9.83 -1.63
N ALA A 127 7.30 -9.75 -0.30
CA ALA A 127 8.27 -8.92 0.39
C ALA A 127 8.75 -9.59 1.70
N GLY A 128 10.01 -10.00 1.71
CA GLY A 128 10.60 -10.64 2.88
C GLY A 128 9.96 -12.00 3.19
N GLY A 129 9.41 -12.13 4.40
CA GLY A 129 8.69 -13.32 4.86
C GLY A 129 7.20 -13.30 4.57
N ARG A 130 6.69 -12.28 3.86
CA ARG A 130 5.26 -12.06 3.61
C ARG A 130 4.89 -12.16 2.14
N GLU A 131 3.78 -12.85 1.89
CA GLU A 131 3.03 -12.77 0.64
C GLU A 131 1.78 -11.91 0.90
N ILE A 132 1.62 -10.84 0.12
CA ILE A 132 0.53 -9.86 0.28
C ILE A 132 -0.38 -9.97 -0.94
N ALA A 133 -1.58 -10.49 -0.74
CA ALA A 133 -2.62 -10.50 -1.77
C ALA A 133 -3.31 -9.13 -1.82
N ILE A 134 -3.28 -8.49 -2.98
CA ILE A 134 -3.92 -7.20 -3.24
C ILE A 134 -5.18 -7.45 -4.08
N ARG A 135 -6.33 -7.10 -3.53
CA ARG A 135 -7.64 -7.27 -4.18
C ARG A 135 -8.23 -5.92 -4.55
N PHE A 136 -8.71 -5.85 -5.78
CA PHE A 136 -9.31 -4.64 -6.35
C PHE A 136 -10.80 -4.87 -6.57
N PRO A 137 -11.62 -3.81 -6.50
CA PRO A 137 -13.04 -3.91 -6.83
C PRO A 137 -13.22 -4.25 -8.30
N LEU A 138 -14.37 -4.80 -8.67
CA LEU A 138 -14.70 -5.04 -10.07
C LEU A 138 -15.00 -3.72 -10.81
N GLY A 139 -14.81 -3.73 -12.14
CA GLY A 139 -15.14 -2.61 -13.01
C GLY A 139 -13.97 -1.67 -13.32
N ALA A 140 -14.26 -0.57 -14.00
CA ALA A 140 -13.25 0.33 -14.57
C ALA A 140 -12.35 0.97 -13.49
N TRP A 141 -12.94 1.39 -12.37
CA TRP A 141 -12.19 2.02 -11.28
C TRP A 141 -11.20 1.04 -10.63
N GLY A 142 -11.60 -0.22 -10.41
CA GLY A 142 -10.68 -1.23 -9.89
C GLY A 142 -9.56 -1.58 -10.87
N ALA A 143 -9.85 -1.64 -12.18
CA ALA A 143 -8.83 -1.82 -13.22
C ALA A 143 -7.83 -0.65 -13.26
N GLU A 144 -8.29 0.58 -13.08
CA GLU A 144 -7.45 1.78 -12.95
C GLU A 144 -6.53 1.68 -11.73
N LEU A 145 -7.07 1.30 -10.56
CA LEU A 145 -6.27 1.09 -9.34
C LEU A 145 -5.25 -0.05 -9.46
N ALA A 146 -5.58 -1.10 -10.23
CA ALA A 146 -4.70 -2.24 -10.46
C ALA A 146 -3.59 -1.95 -11.47
N ALA A 147 -3.79 -1.01 -12.41
CA ALA A 147 -2.86 -0.76 -13.51
C ALA A 147 -1.41 -0.43 -13.06
N PRO A 148 -1.18 0.37 -11.99
CA PRO A 148 0.17 0.58 -11.46
C PRO A 148 0.86 -0.66 -10.91
N TYR A 149 0.12 -1.74 -10.64
CA TYR A 149 0.62 -2.98 -10.08
C TYR A 149 0.74 -4.10 -11.13
N ALA A 150 0.52 -3.80 -12.42
CA ALA A 150 0.42 -4.81 -13.48
C ALA A 150 1.68 -5.68 -13.70
N HIS A 151 2.83 -5.31 -13.12
CA HIS A 151 4.04 -6.12 -13.10
C HIS A 151 4.00 -7.27 -12.08
N LEU A 152 3.03 -7.28 -11.17
CA LEU A 152 2.86 -8.31 -10.15
C LEU A 152 2.14 -9.54 -10.73
N PRO A 153 2.47 -10.76 -10.26
CA PRO A 153 1.77 -11.97 -10.65
C PRO A 153 0.31 -11.96 -10.19
N ALA A 154 -0.58 -12.47 -11.03
CA ALA A 154 -1.98 -12.70 -10.67
C ALA A 154 -2.09 -13.81 -9.61
N THR A 155 -3.04 -13.66 -8.69
CA THR A 155 -3.38 -14.68 -7.69
C THR A 155 -4.89 -14.89 -7.64
N PHE A 156 -5.30 -16.17 -7.56
CA PHE A 156 -6.71 -16.57 -7.60
C PHE A 156 -7.15 -17.33 -6.34
N SER A 157 -6.24 -17.55 -5.39
CA SER A 157 -6.52 -18.38 -4.21
C SER A 157 -5.92 -17.77 -2.94
N ALA A 158 -6.67 -17.87 -1.85
CA ALA A 158 -6.19 -17.56 -0.49
C ALA A 158 -5.36 -18.71 0.11
N MET A 159 -4.87 -19.65 -0.71
CA MET A 159 -4.01 -20.72 -0.24
C MET A 159 -2.67 -20.15 0.24
N ALA A 160 -2.28 -20.58 1.44
CA ALA A 160 -1.00 -20.23 2.02
C ALA A 160 0.15 -20.64 1.07
N PRO A 161 1.19 -19.82 0.93
CA PRO A 161 2.38 -20.18 0.18
C PRO A 161 2.96 -21.52 0.65
N ALA A 162 3.35 -22.38 -0.30
CA ALA A 162 3.88 -23.71 0.02
C ALA A 162 5.24 -23.66 0.75
N ASP A 163 5.90 -22.51 0.78
CA ASP A 163 7.23 -22.28 1.36
C ASP A 163 7.21 -21.69 2.78
N GLY A 164 6.05 -21.67 3.44
CA GLY A 164 5.92 -21.26 4.84
C GLY A 164 5.92 -19.75 5.07
N ARG A 165 5.86 -18.93 4.02
CA ARG A 165 5.62 -17.48 4.14
C ARG A 165 4.28 -17.17 4.77
N SER A 166 4.21 -16.08 5.53
CA SER A 166 2.96 -15.58 6.09
C SER A 166 2.12 -14.96 4.97
N MET A 167 0.86 -15.35 4.88
CA MET A 167 -0.10 -14.77 3.94
C MET A 167 -0.90 -13.66 4.63
N THR A 168 -0.94 -12.50 4.01
CA THR A 168 -1.81 -11.39 4.41
C THR A 168 -2.48 -10.80 3.17
N SER A 169 -3.43 -9.88 3.36
CA SER A 169 -4.15 -9.29 2.24
C SER A 169 -4.52 -7.84 2.50
N VAL A 170 -4.60 -7.07 1.43
CA VAL A 170 -5.24 -5.76 1.38
C VAL A 170 -6.34 -5.81 0.33
N THR A 171 -7.55 -5.44 0.72
CA THR A 171 -8.72 -5.40 -0.16
C THR A 171 -9.22 -3.97 -0.29
N VAL A 172 -9.47 -3.55 -1.52
CA VAL A 172 -10.13 -2.28 -1.82
C VAL A 172 -11.59 -2.53 -2.17
N GLU A 173 -12.49 -1.78 -1.55
CA GLU A 173 -13.93 -1.87 -1.74
C GLU A 173 -14.52 -0.50 -2.09
N ALA A 174 -15.47 -0.48 -3.01
CA ALA A 174 -16.25 0.71 -3.34
C ALA A 174 -17.40 0.85 -2.32
N MET A 175 -17.54 2.00 -1.65
CA MET A 175 -18.63 2.26 -0.70
C MET A 175 -19.87 2.89 -1.37
N GLY A 176 -20.02 2.65 -2.68
CA GLY A 176 -21.03 3.23 -3.55
C GLY A 176 -20.64 3.11 -5.03
N GLU A 177 -21.46 3.58 -5.96
CA GLU A 177 -21.21 3.48 -7.41
C GLU A 177 -20.62 4.76 -8.01
N GLY A 178 -20.87 5.92 -7.39
CA GLY A 178 -20.48 7.24 -7.87
C GLY A 178 -18.99 7.59 -7.65
N PRO A 179 -18.42 8.49 -8.46
CA PRO A 179 -17.01 8.88 -8.39
C PRO A 179 -16.65 9.62 -7.10
N ASP A 180 -17.62 10.28 -6.47
CA ASP A 180 -17.46 11.04 -5.23
C ASP A 180 -17.70 10.19 -3.97
N ASP A 181 -18.07 8.91 -4.14
CA ASP A 181 -18.29 8.01 -3.01
C ASP A 181 -16.98 7.63 -2.33
N LEU A 182 -17.09 7.13 -1.11
CA LEU A 182 -15.94 6.61 -0.37
C LEU A 182 -15.39 5.32 -1.00
N ALA A 183 -14.12 5.06 -0.71
CA ALA A 183 -13.43 3.80 -0.89
C ALA A 183 -12.97 3.31 0.48
N GLY A 184 -13.05 2.00 0.72
CA GLY A 184 -12.44 1.36 1.88
C GLY A 184 -11.22 0.55 1.49
N ILE A 185 -10.15 0.71 2.24
CA ILE A 185 -8.92 -0.08 2.11
C ILE A 185 -8.78 -0.89 3.40
N PHE A 186 -8.95 -2.20 3.30
CA PHE A 186 -9.01 -3.12 4.44
C PHE A 186 -7.83 -4.07 4.43
N ASP A 187 -7.05 -4.08 5.51
CA ASP A 187 -6.07 -5.14 5.78
C ASP A 187 -6.60 -6.14 6.81
N THR A 188 -5.74 -7.04 7.30
CA THR A 188 -6.12 -8.06 8.30
C THR A 188 -6.43 -7.52 9.70
N ARG A 189 -6.22 -6.21 9.96
CA ARG A 189 -6.39 -5.56 11.27
C ARG A 189 -7.53 -4.56 11.24
N ALA A 190 -7.52 -3.62 10.29
CA ALA A 190 -8.46 -2.51 10.24
C ALA A 190 -8.66 -1.98 8.80
N GLY A 191 -9.75 -1.24 8.61
CA GLY A 191 -10.05 -0.51 7.39
C GLY A 191 -9.84 0.98 7.53
N THR A 192 -9.31 1.59 6.46
CA THR A 192 -9.29 3.05 6.29
C THR A 192 -10.32 3.43 5.23
N LEU A 193 -11.23 4.34 5.58
CA LEU A 193 -12.11 4.98 4.61
C LEU A 193 -11.47 6.25 4.07
N THR A 194 -11.63 6.49 2.77
CA THR A 194 -11.08 7.65 2.07
C THR A 194 -11.96 8.02 0.88
N ALA A 195 -11.79 9.22 0.33
CA ALA A 195 -12.40 9.56 -0.95
C ALA A 195 -11.83 8.66 -2.06
N ARG A 196 -12.66 8.25 -3.03
CA ARG A 196 -12.23 7.38 -4.14
C ARG A 196 -11.00 7.89 -4.89
N ALA A 197 -10.94 9.19 -5.14
CA ALA A 197 -9.81 9.85 -5.80
C ALA A 197 -8.49 9.76 -5.00
N ALA A 198 -8.57 9.53 -3.69
CA ALA A 198 -7.43 9.36 -2.80
C ALA A 198 -7.15 7.88 -2.45
N ALA A 199 -7.82 6.91 -3.08
CA ALA A 199 -7.66 5.50 -2.73
C ALA A 199 -6.27 4.94 -3.02
N ALA A 200 -5.65 5.30 -4.15
CA ALA A 200 -4.35 4.77 -4.54
C ALA A 200 -3.20 5.04 -3.53
N PRO A 201 -3.00 6.27 -3.02
CA PRO A 201 -1.97 6.49 -1.99
C PRO A 201 -2.29 5.77 -0.67
N ILE A 202 -3.56 5.64 -0.29
CA ILE A 202 -3.96 4.90 0.93
C ILE A 202 -3.71 3.40 0.76
N LEU A 203 -4.05 2.81 -0.39
CA LEU A 203 -3.74 1.42 -0.74
C LEU A 203 -2.23 1.17 -0.67
N ARG A 204 -1.44 2.03 -1.31
CA ARG A 204 0.03 1.92 -1.26
C ARG A 204 0.54 1.97 0.18
N GLY A 205 0.02 2.90 0.99
CA GLY A 205 0.36 3.03 2.40
C GLY A 205 0.07 1.75 3.18
N ALA A 206 -1.11 1.17 3.02
CA ALA A 206 -1.50 -0.09 3.67
C ALA A 206 -0.57 -1.26 3.28
N ILE A 207 -0.18 -1.36 2.00
CA ILE A 207 0.79 -2.37 1.55
C ILE A 207 2.15 -2.14 2.21
N VAL A 208 2.62 -0.88 2.24
CA VAL A 208 3.89 -0.52 2.89
C VAL A 208 3.86 -0.85 4.38
N ASP A 209 2.78 -0.54 5.09
CA ASP A 209 2.62 -0.86 6.51
C ASP A 209 2.77 -2.38 6.74
N LEU A 210 2.17 -3.22 5.90
CA LEU A 210 2.33 -4.68 5.96
C LEU A 210 3.76 -5.16 5.63
N VAL A 211 4.44 -4.51 4.69
CA VAL A 211 5.84 -4.80 4.34
C VAL A 211 6.76 -4.48 5.52
N LEU A 212 6.54 -3.33 6.18
CA LEU A 212 7.37 -2.82 7.28
C LEU A 212 7.07 -3.48 8.63
N ASP A 213 5.93 -4.15 8.78
CA ASP A 213 5.54 -4.95 9.95
C ASP A 213 6.31 -6.29 10.02
N GLN A 214 7.62 -6.26 9.83
CA GLN A 214 8.50 -7.42 9.87
C GLN A 214 9.77 -7.05 10.65
N PRO A 215 9.78 -7.21 11.99
CA PRO A 215 10.84 -6.67 12.85
C PRO A 215 12.21 -7.31 12.63
N GLU A 216 12.25 -8.48 11.99
CA GLU A 216 13.48 -9.18 11.62
C GLU A 216 14.25 -8.52 10.47
N TYR A 217 13.61 -7.70 9.64
CA TYR A 217 14.24 -7.01 8.50
C TYR A 217 14.51 -5.53 8.82
N VAL A 218 15.47 -4.95 8.11
CA VAL A 218 15.68 -3.50 8.06
C VAL A 218 15.18 -3.00 6.71
N ALA A 219 14.37 -1.94 6.70
CA ALA A 219 13.96 -1.30 5.46
C ALA A 219 14.93 -0.16 5.14
N LEU A 220 15.46 -0.16 3.92
CA LEU A 220 16.36 0.87 3.42
C LEU A 220 15.61 1.69 2.37
N HIS A 221 15.67 3.01 2.47
CA HIS A 221 15.15 3.89 1.42
C HIS A 221 16.15 3.97 0.26
N ALA A 222 15.99 3.04 -0.69
CA ALA A 222 16.90 2.86 -1.81
C ALA A 222 16.14 2.35 -3.04
N ALA A 223 16.70 2.58 -4.22
CA ALA A 223 16.34 1.82 -5.41
C ALA A 223 17.30 0.63 -5.55
N CYS A 224 16.80 -0.49 -6.05
CA CYS A 224 17.52 -1.75 -6.19
C CYS A 224 17.46 -2.23 -7.64
N LEU A 225 18.63 -2.28 -8.27
CA LEU A 225 18.81 -2.82 -9.63
C LEU A 225 19.49 -4.18 -9.54
N VAL A 226 19.06 -5.11 -10.37
CA VAL A 226 19.61 -6.46 -10.47
C VAL A 226 19.77 -6.85 -11.94
N ASP A 227 20.74 -7.70 -12.24
CA ASP A 227 20.78 -8.40 -13.52
C ASP A 227 19.97 -9.71 -13.38
N PRO A 228 18.82 -9.87 -14.08
CA PRO A 228 18.02 -11.09 -14.01
C PRO A 228 18.71 -12.30 -14.68
N ASP A 229 19.65 -12.07 -15.60
CA ASP A 229 20.37 -13.09 -16.35
C ASP A 229 21.69 -13.50 -15.65
N ALA A 230 22.18 -12.66 -14.72
CA ALA A 230 23.31 -12.96 -13.82
C ALA A 230 22.95 -12.69 -12.34
N PRO A 231 22.08 -13.50 -11.71
CA PRO A 231 21.67 -13.30 -10.30
C PRO A 231 22.84 -13.30 -9.32
N GLU A 232 23.91 -14.02 -9.65
CA GLU A 232 25.18 -14.06 -8.93
C GLU A 232 26.06 -12.85 -9.18
N ALA A 233 25.65 -11.83 -9.95
CA ALA A 233 26.33 -10.52 -9.97
C ALA A 233 25.98 -9.70 -8.72
N GLY A 234 24.83 -9.96 -8.10
CA GLY A 234 24.32 -9.23 -6.93
C GLY A 234 23.48 -8.01 -7.32
N ALA A 235 23.16 -7.17 -6.34
CA ALA A 235 22.35 -5.98 -6.50
C ALA A 235 23.19 -4.70 -6.46
N ILE A 236 22.78 -3.71 -7.26
CA ILE A 236 23.20 -2.31 -7.11
C ILE A 236 22.12 -1.59 -6.28
N LEU A 237 22.54 -0.94 -5.21
CA LEU A 237 21.68 -0.06 -4.42
C LEU A 237 21.96 1.39 -4.77
N LEU A 238 20.93 2.13 -5.19
CA LEU A 238 21.00 3.58 -5.34
C LEU A 238 20.43 4.25 -4.09
N ILE A 239 21.29 4.97 -3.39
CA ILE A 239 20.94 5.75 -2.19
C ILE A 239 21.14 7.24 -2.48
N GLY A 240 20.67 8.09 -1.56
CA GLY A 240 20.86 9.53 -1.66
C GLY A 240 19.63 10.28 -1.16
N ALA A 241 19.82 11.57 -0.91
CA ALA A 241 18.79 12.44 -0.36
C ALA A 241 17.51 12.48 -1.23
N PRO A 242 16.36 12.85 -0.66
CA PRO A 242 15.16 13.16 -1.44
C PRO A 242 15.46 14.15 -2.57
N GLY A 243 15.10 13.79 -3.81
CA GLY A 243 15.36 14.63 -4.98
C GLY A 243 16.73 14.39 -5.65
N ALA A 244 17.61 13.55 -5.09
CA ALA A 244 18.86 13.17 -5.74
C ALA A 244 18.63 12.51 -7.11
N GLY A 245 17.50 11.85 -7.32
CA GLY A 245 17.12 11.26 -8.61
C GLY A 245 17.10 9.74 -8.64
N LYS A 246 17.13 9.06 -7.48
CA LYS A 246 17.04 7.60 -7.32
C LYS A 246 16.03 6.97 -8.28
N SER A 247 14.75 7.37 -8.18
CA SER A 247 13.67 6.85 -9.01
C SER A 247 13.82 7.10 -10.50
N THR A 248 14.30 8.28 -10.87
CA THR A 248 14.49 8.61 -12.28
C THR A 248 15.61 7.77 -12.88
N LEU A 249 16.77 7.69 -12.20
CA LEU A 249 17.92 6.94 -12.69
C LEU A 249 17.67 5.43 -12.66
N ALA A 250 17.02 4.91 -11.62
CA ALA A 250 16.65 3.51 -11.50
C ALA A 250 15.64 3.08 -12.58
N ALA A 251 14.62 3.91 -12.86
CA ALA A 251 13.67 3.64 -13.93
C ALA A 251 14.34 3.65 -15.31
N MET A 252 15.21 4.63 -15.58
CA MET A 252 15.98 4.70 -16.82
C MET A 252 16.90 3.47 -17.00
N ALA A 253 17.64 3.09 -15.96
CA ALA A 253 18.49 1.90 -15.99
C ALA A 253 17.69 0.60 -16.19
N GLY A 254 16.53 0.49 -15.54
CA GLY A 254 15.69 -0.71 -15.62
C GLY A 254 15.04 -0.96 -16.99
N VAL A 255 14.94 0.06 -17.85
CA VAL A 255 14.45 -0.09 -19.24
C VAL A 255 15.57 -0.04 -20.28
N ALA A 256 16.78 0.33 -19.86
CA ALA A 256 17.89 0.47 -20.77
C ALA A 256 18.31 -0.90 -21.33
N GLY A 257 19.02 -0.88 -22.46
CA GLY A 257 19.45 -2.10 -23.15
C GLY A 257 20.48 -2.93 -22.36
N GLY A 258 21.10 -2.37 -21.32
CA GLY A 258 22.22 -2.94 -20.57
C GLY A 258 21.90 -4.06 -19.56
N GLY A 259 20.87 -4.87 -19.76
CA GLY A 259 20.58 -6.06 -18.93
C GLY A 259 19.98 -5.79 -17.55
N LEU A 260 20.30 -4.66 -16.91
CA LEU A 260 19.79 -4.29 -15.59
C LEU A 260 18.26 -4.16 -15.54
N ARG A 261 17.66 -4.59 -14.44
CA ARG A 261 16.22 -4.47 -14.15
C ARG A 261 15.98 -3.90 -12.77
N LEU A 262 14.90 -3.13 -12.67
CA LEU A 262 14.47 -2.54 -11.41
C LEU A 262 13.70 -3.56 -10.57
N ALA A 263 14.28 -3.95 -9.43
CA ALA A 263 13.64 -4.84 -8.46
C ALA A 263 12.71 -4.11 -7.50
N GLY A 264 13.04 -2.86 -7.16
CA GLY A 264 12.23 -1.97 -6.32
C GLY A 264 12.87 -0.58 -6.27
N ASP A 265 12.09 0.45 -6.00
CA ASP A 265 12.53 1.85 -6.13
C ASP A 265 12.55 2.66 -4.83
N ASP A 266 11.72 2.28 -3.87
CA ASP A 266 11.47 3.07 -2.66
C ASP A 266 11.90 2.35 -1.39
N ILE A 267 11.69 1.03 -1.35
CA ILE A 267 11.95 0.20 -0.19
C ILE A 267 12.76 -1.02 -0.63
N VAL A 268 13.88 -1.23 0.06
CA VAL A 268 14.68 -2.43 -0.01
C VAL A 268 14.71 -3.08 1.36
N LEU A 269 14.27 -4.32 1.47
CA LEU A 269 14.40 -5.09 2.71
C LEU A 269 15.80 -5.68 2.80
N PHE A 270 16.42 -5.54 3.97
CA PHE A 270 17.71 -6.13 4.32
C PHE A 270 17.51 -7.20 5.40
N ASP A 271 18.00 -8.41 5.16
CA ASP A 271 18.03 -9.48 6.16
C ASP A 271 19.38 -9.49 6.88
N PRO A 272 19.43 -9.07 8.17
CA PRO A 272 20.68 -8.99 8.93
C PRO A 272 21.32 -10.35 9.24
N ARG A 273 20.57 -11.45 9.09
CA ARG A 273 21.04 -12.82 9.34
C ARG A 273 21.83 -13.35 8.16
N THR A 274 21.38 -13.06 6.93
CA THR A 274 21.97 -13.55 5.69
C THR A 274 22.87 -12.51 5.01
N GLY A 275 22.68 -11.22 5.30
CA GLY A 275 23.36 -10.12 4.63
C GLY A 275 22.80 -9.81 3.24
N LEU A 276 21.65 -10.39 2.87
CA LEU A 276 21.03 -10.21 1.57
C LEU A 276 19.99 -9.09 1.58
N VAL A 277 19.69 -8.56 0.40
CA VAL A 277 18.67 -7.54 0.16
C VAL A 277 17.62 -8.00 -0.84
N MET A 278 16.42 -7.46 -0.71
CA MET A 278 15.30 -7.67 -1.63
C MET A 278 14.67 -6.32 -1.96
N GLY A 279 14.65 -5.95 -3.23
CA GLY A 279 13.85 -4.81 -3.70
C GLY A 279 12.36 -5.15 -3.57
N VAL A 280 11.59 -4.28 -2.90
CA VAL A 280 10.14 -4.47 -2.77
C VAL A 280 9.48 -3.97 -4.06
N PRO A 281 8.70 -4.81 -4.77
CA PRO A 281 8.20 -4.48 -6.10
C PRO A 281 6.94 -3.60 -6.05
N LEU A 282 7.00 -2.46 -5.34
CA LEU A 282 5.94 -1.46 -5.32
C LEU A 282 5.90 -0.68 -6.64
N PRO A 283 4.74 -0.11 -7.03
CA PRO A 283 4.67 0.82 -8.14
C PRO A 283 5.62 2.00 -7.96
N LEU A 284 6.21 2.45 -9.06
CA LEU A 284 7.01 3.68 -9.12
C LEU A 284 6.15 4.87 -8.73
N THR A 285 6.68 5.74 -7.89
CA THR A 285 6.01 6.99 -7.50
C THR A 285 6.64 8.15 -8.27
N VAL A 286 6.10 8.44 -9.45
CA VAL A 286 6.68 9.41 -10.37
C VAL A 286 6.13 10.80 -10.10
N LYS A 287 7.02 11.70 -9.65
CA LYS A 287 6.71 13.11 -9.41
C LYS A 287 6.56 13.87 -10.73
N SER A 288 5.69 14.88 -10.75
CA SER A 288 5.44 15.73 -11.92
C SER A 288 6.70 16.32 -12.56
N GLY A 289 7.69 16.70 -11.77
CA GLY A 289 8.98 17.20 -12.29
C GLY A 289 9.81 16.17 -13.09
N SER A 290 9.41 14.89 -13.09
CA SER A 290 10.06 13.82 -13.86
C SER A 290 9.15 13.22 -14.95
N TRP A 291 7.91 13.71 -15.13
CA TRP A 291 6.97 13.12 -16.09
C TRP A 291 7.49 13.19 -17.52
N ASP A 292 7.86 14.38 -18.00
CA ASP A 292 8.32 14.56 -19.39
C ASP A 292 9.57 13.74 -19.70
N ARG A 293 10.50 13.65 -18.74
CA ARG A 293 11.73 12.83 -18.88
C ARG A 293 11.41 11.34 -18.94
N LEU A 294 10.41 10.89 -18.18
CA LEU A 294 10.08 9.46 -18.06
C LEU A 294 8.97 9.00 -19.01
N ASP A 295 8.27 9.88 -19.71
CA ASP A 295 7.16 9.50 -20.59
C ASP A 295 7.60 8.61 -21.77
N GLY A 296 8.79 8.88 -22.32
CA GLY A 296 9.42 8.05 -23.35
C GLY A 296 10.10 6.77 -22.82
N VAL A 297 10.21 6.64 -21.50
CA VAL A 297 10.96 5.58 -20.79
C VAL A 297 10.00 4.56 -20.17
N LEU A 298 8.94 5.04 -19.52
CA LEU A 298 7.93 4.24 -18.85
C LEU A 298 6.66 4.22 -19.71
N PRO A 299 6.36 3.08 -20.38
CA PRO A 299 5.16 2.97 -21.19
C PRO A 299 3.90 3.31 -20.39
N ASN A 300 3.01 4.08 -21.01
CA ASN A 300 1.71 4.46 -20.45
C ASN A 300 1.77 5.30 -19.16
N LEU A 301 2.91 5.94 -18.84
CA LEU A 301 2.98 6.88 -17.71
C LEU A 301 1.93 8.00 -17.86
N ALA A 302 1.82 8.62 -19.03
CA ALA A 302 0.80 9.63 -19.30
C ALA A 302 -0.66 9.18 -19.09
N ALA A 303 -0.93 7.88 -19.26
CA ALA A 303 -2.26 7.31 -19.08
C ALA A 303 -2.64 7.10 -17.60
N GLN A 304 -1.66 7.16 -16.68
CA GLN A 304 -1.92 7.04 -15.25
C GLN A 304 -2.55 8.34 -14.71
N PRO A 305 -3.62 8.23 -13.90
CA PRO A 305 -4.29 9.40 -13.34
C PRO A 305 -3.33 10.16 -12.42
N PRO A 306 -3.25 11.50 -12.54
CA PRO A 306 -2.43 12.31 -11.65
C PRO A 306 -3.11 12.41 -10.27
N ILE A 307 -2.32 12.26 -9.22
CA ILE A 307 -2.78 12.31 -7.83
C ILE A 307 -2.09 13.46 -7.11
N LEU A 308 -2.88 14.34 -6.50
CA LEU A 308 -2.37 15.43 -5.67
C LEU A 308 -2.11 14.92 -4.25
N ARG A 309 -0.86 14.94 -3.82
CA ARG A 309 -0.48 14.62 -2.45
C ARG A 309 -0.76 15.81 -1.52
N ALA A 310 -0.92 15.53 -0.23
CA ALA A 310 -1.19 16.55 0.81
C ALA A 310 -0.16 17.68 0.88
N ASP A 311 1.07 17.48 0.40
CA ASP A 311 2.11 18.50 0.33
C ASP A 311 2.09 19.32 -0.97
N GLY A 312 1.06 19.16 -1.80
CA GLY A 312 0.88 19.87 -3.06
C GLY A 312 1.61 19.24 -4.25
N GLN A 313 2.31 18.12 -4.07
CA GLN A 313 3.03 17.45 -5.15
C GLN A 313 2.10 16.54 -5.96
N TRP A 314 2.09 16.75 -7.29
CA TRP A 314 1.43 15.84 -8.23
C TRP A 314 2.29 14.61 -8.50
N LEU A 315 1.66 13.43 -8.45
CA LEU A 315 2.27 12.12 -8.61
C LEU A 315 1.52 11.28 -9.65
N ARG A 316 2.21 10.32 -10.23
CA ARG A 316 1.64 9.19 -10.99
C ARG A 316 2.24 7.90 -10.47
N TYR A 317 1.43 6.87 -10.30
CA TYR A 317 1.91 5.54 -9.99
C TYR A 317 2.06 4.74 -11.28
N ALA A 318 3.24 4.18 -11.52
CA ALA A 318 3.51 3.39 -12.72
C ALA A 318 4.01 1.99 -12.34
N PRO A 319 3.69 0.96 -13.14
CA PRO A 319 4.26 -0.37 -12.92
C PRO A 319 5.78 -0.33 -13.05
N LEU A 320 6.44 -1.28 -12.39
CA LEU A 320 7.84 -1.52 -12.65
C LEU A 320 8.01 -1.97 -14.12
N PRO A 321 9.09 -1.55 -14.81
CA PRO A 321 9.41 -2.04 -16.13
C PRO A 321 9.39 -3.58 -16.19
N PRO A 322 8.81 -4.17 -17.25
CA PRO A 322 8.67 -5.61 -17.35
C PRO A 322 10.02 -6.32 -17.32
N ARG A 323 10.11 -7.41 -16.56
CA ARG A 323 11.23 -8.36 -16.63
C ARG A 323 11.08 -9.15 -17.93
N ALA A 324 12.11 -9.15 -18.77
CA ALA A 324 12.14 -10.08 -19.90
C ALA A 324 12.28 -11.50 -19.32
N SER A 325 11.24 -12.32 -19.47
CA SER A 325 11.22 -13.77 -19.31
C SER A 325 12.22 -14.37 -18.29
N SER A 326 11.92 -14.24 -16.99
CA SER A 326 12.46 -15.13 -15.97
C SER A 326 11.40 -15.32 -14.89
N ALA A 327 11.00 -16.58 -14.67
CA ALA A 327 9.99 -17.00 -13.71
C ALA A 327 10.43 -16.84 -12.23
N ALA A 328 11.56 -16.19 -11.97
CA ALA A 328 11.97 -15.84 -10.63
C ALA A 328 11.26 -14.54 -10.21
N GLY A 329 10.43 -14.64 -9.16
CA GLY A 329 9.83 -13.50 -8.47
C GLY A 329 10.89 -12.57 -7.85
N PRO A 330 10.51 -11.62 -6.98
CA PRO A 330 11.49 -10.83 -6.23
C PRO A 330 12.41 -11.77 -5.44
N GLY A 331 13.72 -11.62 -5.64
CA GLY A 331 14.75 -12.49 -5.08
C GLY A 331 15.54 -11.79 -3.97
N TRP A 332 16.22 -12.60 -3.16
CA TRP A 332 17.25 -12.13 -2.25
C TRP A 332 18.60 -12.11 -2.97
N HIS A 333 19.27 -10.97 -2.96
CA HIS A 333 20.56 -10.76 -3.62
C HIS A 333 21.59 -10.26 -2.63
N ARG A 334 22.86 -10.62 -2.81
CA ARG A 334 23.93 -9.90 -2.11
C ARG A 334 24.01 -8.47 -2.65
N VAL A 335 24.48 -7.53 -1.84
CA VAL A 335 24.81 -6.19 -2.34
C VAL A 335 26.19 -6.23 -2.97
N ALA A 336 26.27 -5.91 -4.26
CA ALA A 336 27.55 -5.81 -4.98
C ALA A 336 28.09 -4.38 -4.91
N VAL A 337 27.22 -3.40 -5.18
CA VAL A 337 27.60 -1.98 -5.25
C VAL A 337 26.56 -1.11 -4.54
N ILE A 338 27.02 -0.10 -3.81
CA ILE A 338 26.18 0.96 -3.23
C ILE A 338 26.62 2.29 -3.83
N VAL A 339 25.68 2.99 -4.46
CA VAL A 339 25.91 4.26 -5.15
C VAL A 339 25.17 5.38 -4.41
N ASP A 340 25.91 6.28 -3.74
CA ASP A 340 25.38 7.51 -3.15
C ASP A 340 25.22 8.60 -4.22
N LEU A 341 23.99 8.83 -4.65
CA LEU A 341 23.64 9.80 -5.68
C LEU A 341 23.73 11.23 -5.13
N ARG A 342 24.57 12.06 -5.75
CA ARG A 342 24.80 13.45 -5.38
C ARG A 342 24.56 14.38 -6.57
N ARG A 343 23.30 14.70 -6.81
CA ARG A 343 22.92 15.62 -7.89
C ARG A 343 23.39 17.05 -7.60
N GLN A 344 24.12 17.66 -8.53
CA GLN A 344 24.68 19.02 -8.43
C GLN A 344 24.59 19.72 -9.78
N GLU A 345 24.31 21.02 -9.78
CA GLU A 345 24.29 21.82 -11.01
C GLU A 345 25.70 21.91 -11.63
N ASP A 346 25.75 21.92 -12.97
CA ASP A 346 26.96 22.17 -13.79
C ASP A 346 28.17 21.25 -13.50
N VAL A 347 27.94 20.03 -13.01
CA VAL A 347 28.98 19.02 -12.76
C VAL A 347 28.87 17.86 -13.75
N ALA A 348 30.01 17.46 -14.33
CA ALA A 348 30.10 16.25 -15.14
C ALA A 348 29.94 14.99 -14.27
N ALA A 349 29.37 13.93 -14.83
CA ALA A 349 29.19 12.68 -14.10
C ALA A 349 30.54 12.06 -13.69
N GLU A 350 30.75 11.88 -12.39
CA GLU A 350 31.97 11.34 -11.79
C GLU A 350 31.65 10.43 -10.60
N ALA A 351 32.22 9.22 -10.60
CA ALA A 351 32.17 8.30 -9.47
C ALA A 351 33.40 8.48 -8.58
N ILE A 352 33.17 8.73 -7.28
CA ILE A 352 34.21 8.94 -6.29
C ILE A 352 34.14 7.78 -5.28
N PRO A 353 35.24 7.05 -5.01
CA PRO A 353 35.24 6.02 -3.97
C PRO A 353 34.76 6.58 -2.63
N GLN A 354 33.87 5.85 -1.97
CA GLN A 354 33.30 6.23 -0.68
C GLN A 354 33.72 5.21 0.37
N SER A 355 34.07 5.68 1.57
CA SER A 355 34.42 4.76 2.65
C SER A 355 33.19 3.97 3.14
N PRO A 356 33.37 2.73 3.62
CA PRO A 356 32.27 1.95 4.19
C PRO A 356 31.55 2.67 5.33
N ILE A 357 32.27 3.42 6.16
CA ILE A 357 31.67 4.14 7.30
C ILE A 357 30.78 5.29 6.86
N GLU A 358 31.18 6.05 5.84
CA GLU A 358 30.33 7.11 5.26
C GLU A 358 29.09 6.51 4.60
N CYS A 359 29.24 5.41 3.88
CA CYS A 359 28.12 4.69 3.27
C CYS A 359 27.13 4.16 4.31
N LEU A 360 27.62 3.59 5.41
CA LEU A 360 26.76 3.17 6.50
C LEU A 360 26.04 4.37 7.14
N GLY A 361 26.73 5.49 7.33
CA GLY A 361 26.10 6.73 7.81
C GLY A 361 24.93 7.16 6.93
N ARG A 362 25.12 7.19 5.61
CA ARG A 362 24.06 7.52 4.64
C ARG A 362 22.87 6.57 4.67
N LEU A 363 23.11 5.26 4.78
CA LEU A 363 22.04 4.27 4.88
C LEU A 363 21.22 4.44 6.16
N LEU A 364 21.83 4.88 7.25
CA LEU A 364 21.16 5.10 8.52
C LEU A 364 20.34 6.40 8.55
N GLU A 365 20.73 7.43 7.79
CA GLU A 365 19.99 8.70 7.68
C GLU A 365 18.57 8.48 7.13
N GLU A 366 18.41 7.53 6.20
CA GLU A 366 17.15 7.29 5.47
C GLU A 366 16.59 5.87 5.73
N GLY A 367 17.17 5.14 6.69
CA GLY A 367 16.78 3.77 7.03
C GLY A 367 15.61 3.72 8.02
N PHE A 368 14.82 2.64 7.95
CA PHE A 368 13.69 2.38 8.83
C PHE A 368 13.76 0.98 9.47
N VAL A 369 13.38 0.91 10.74
CA VAL A 369 13.16 -0.36 11.47
C VAL A 369 11.86 -0.23 12.25
N GLN A 370 11.06 -1.30 12.30
CA GLN A 370 9.84 -1.33 13.10
C GLN A 370 10.15 -0.95 14.57
N GLY A 371 9.35 -0.03 15.13
CA GLY A 371 9.56 0.48 16.49
C GLY A 371 10.70 1.51 16.63
N GLY A 372 11.35 1.91 15.52
CA GLY A 372 12.31 3.02 15.48
C GLY A 372 13.65 2.73 16.16
N ARG A 373 13.95 1.46 16.47
CA ARG A 373 15.20 1.07 17.15
C ARG A 373 15.88 -0.08 16.44
N CYS A 374 17.08 0.20 15.91
CA CYS A 374 17.95 -0.83 15.34
C CYS A 374 18.62 -1.65 16.44
N THR A 375 18.50 -2.97 16.36
CA THR A 375 19.17 -3.91 17.30
C THR A 375 20.67 -4.02 16.98
N SER A 376 21.45 -4.50 17.96
CA SER A 376 22.89 -4.75 17.73
C SER A 376 23.16 -5.80 16.64
N ALA A 377 22.26 -6.77 16.45
CA ALA A 377 22.36 -7.76 15.39
C ALA A 377 22.12 -7.14 14.01
N GLN A 378 21.10 -6.28 13.89
CA GLN A 378 20.82 -5.52 12.66
C GLN A 378 21.99 -4.60 12.29
N MET A 379 22.51 -3.83 13.25
CA MET A 379 23.66 -2.95 13.03
C MET A 379 24.90 -3.73 12.57
N ARG A 380 25.19 -4.89 13.20
CA ARG A 380 26.28 -5.76 12.74
C ARG A 380 26.06 -6.31 11.33
N GLY A 381 24.81 -6.61 10.98
CA GLY A 381 24.43 -7.01 9.62
C GLY A 381 24.73 -5.92 8.61
N LEU A 382 24.25 -4.70 8.87
CA LEU A 382 24.45 -3.54 7.99
C LEU A 382 25.94 -3.23 7.82
N ALA A 383 26.71 -3.23 8.92
CA ALA A 383 28.15 -3.01 8.87
C ALA A 383 28.85 -4.05 7.96
N ARG A 384 28.49 -5.33 8.08
CA ARG A 384 29.04 -6.37 7.19
C ARG A 384 28.60 -6.19 5.74
N MET A 385 27.35 -5.84 5.48
CA MET A 385 26.86 -5.62 4.12
C MET A 385 27.68 -4.54 3.42
N VAL A 386 27.91 -3.41 4.09
CA VAL A 386 28.68 -2.29 3.52
C VAL A 386 30.17 -2.62 3.40
N ASP A 387 30.73 -3.39 4.34
CA ASP A 387 32.14 -3.84 4.29
C ASP A 387 32.43 -4.81 3.12
N ASN A 388 31.41 -5.53 2.64
CA ASN A 388 31.53 -6.49 1.54
C ASN A 388 31.05 -5.93 0.18
N ALA A 389 30.51 -4.71 0.14
CA ALA A 389 30.05 -4.07 -1.08
C ALA A 389 31.05 -3.02 -1.54
N GLU A 390 31.18 -2.84 -2.86
CA GLU A 390 31.81 -1.63 -3.39
C GLU A 390 30.92 -0.42 -3.09
N ALA A 391 31.53 0.71 -2.71
CA ALA A 391 30.79 1.92 -2.37
C ALA A 391 31.40 3.13 -3.09
N CYS A 392 30.55 3.90 -3.76
CA CYS A 392 30.95 5.14 -4.40
C CYS A 392 29.88 6.22 -4.27
N ALA A 393 30.30 7.47 -4.35
CA ALA A 393 29.43 8.61 -4.56
C ALA A 393 29.43 8.98 -6.03
N LEU A 394 28.25 9.05 -6.66
CA LEU A 394 28.11 9.49 -8.05
C LEU A 394 27.63 10.93 -8.05
N ARG A 395 28.50 11.86 -8.45
CA ARG A 395 28.16 13.27 -8.68
C ARG A 395 27.71 13.43 -10.13
N TYR A 396 26.62 14.15 -10.36
CA TYR A 396 26.09 14.39 -11.71
C TYR A 396 25.10 15.55 -11.73
N ALA A 397 24.90 16.16 -12.90
CA ALA A 397 23.83 17.14 -13.10
C ALA A 397 22.54 16.49 -13.62
N GLU A 398 22.66 15.66 -14.66
CA GLU A 398 21.52 15.08 -15.37
C GLU A 398 21.58 13.54 -15.39
N ALA A 399 20.41 12.89 -15.34
CA ALA A 399 20.30 11.44 -15.19
C ALA A 399 20.90 10.71 -16.41
N GLU A 400 20.78 11.29 -17.59
CA GLU A 400 21.32 10.82 -18.86
C GLU A 400 22.86 10.72 -18.83
N GLN A 401 23.53 11.56 -18.04
CA GLN A 401 24.98 11.53 -17.87
C GLN A 401 25.41 10.45 -16.87
N ALA A 402 24.57 10.17 -15.87
CA ALA A 402 24.82 9.18 -14.83
C ALA A 402 24.52 7.75 -15.29
N LEU A 403 23.58 7.57 -16.23
CA LEU A 403 23.11 6.26 -16.68
C LEU A 403 24.25 5.32 -17.16
N PRO A 404 25.19 5.74 -18.02
CA PRO A 404 26.26 4.85 -18.48
C PRO A 404 27.16 4.34 -17.36
N TRP A 405 27.34 5.13 -16.29
CA TRP A 405 28.08 4.69 -15.11
C TRP A 405 27.36 3.57 -14.39
N ILE A 406 26.04 3.68 -14.22
CA ILE A 406 25.22 2.64 -13.56
C ILE A 406 25.21 1.35 -14.38
N GLU A 407 25.05 1.44 -15.71
CA GLU A 407 25.05 0.27 -16.60
C GLU A 407 26.38 -0.49 -16.58
N ALA A 408 27.50 0.18 -16.33
CA ALA A 408 28.82 -0.44 -16.29
C ALA A 408 29.16 -1.16 -14.97
N LEU A 409 28.35 -1.04 -13.91
CA LEU A 409 28.70 -1.54 -12.56
C LEU A 409 28.57 -3.06 -12.41
N LEU A 410 27.79 -3.76 -13.24
CA LEU A 410 27.62 -5.22 -13.21
C LEU A 410 28.11 -5.92 -14.48
N GLY A 411 28.77 -5.19 -15.39
CA GLY A 411 29.25 -5.68 -16.69
C GLY A 411 30.68 -6.20 -16.70
#